data_AF-A0A7R9YXL4-F1
#
_entry.id   AF-A0A7R9YXL4-F1
#
_cell.length_a   1.000
_cell.length_b   1.000
_cell.length_c   1.000
_cell.angle_alpha   90.00
_cell.angle_beta   90.00
_cell.angle_gamma   90.00
#
_symmetry.space_group_name_H-M   'P 1'
#
loop_
_entity.id
_entity.type
_entity.pdbx_description
1 polymer ?
#
loop_
_entity_poly.entity_id
_entity_poly.type
_entity_poly.pdbx_seq_one_letter_code
_entity_poly.pdbx_strand_id
1 'polypeptide(L)'
;DTRGTAGSSDTRGTGTPQERLTADVTALVCFDAVGPDLPFTRLAAEVSGVALTEPFAACSVLPAAASVWGVLVESASLMELNKVDLEAMHQDAGLDYAPVNEMLWRHCRKLQVDKYPHRCLGPPGELLRLCAAELRACGGHPPAANLARSLAATRDGRADCVVTWMEYEVAP
;
A
#
# COMPACT_ATOMS: atom_id res chain seq x y z
N ASP A 1 18.19 -59.41 -19.31
CA ASP A 1 17.42 -58.21 -19.66
C ASP A 1 16.91 -57.45 -18.43
N THR A 2 17.70 -56.45 -18.09
CA THR A 2 17.41 -55.11 -17.57
C THR A 2 16.05 -54.71 -16.98
N ARG A 3 16.16 -54.09 -15.78
CA ARG A 3 15.42 -52.92 -15.22
C ARG A 3 13.96 -53.18 -14.78
N GLY A 4 13.49 -52.84 -13.58
CA GLY A 4 13.96 -51.90 -12.57
C GLY A 4 13.12 -50.62 -12.62
N THR A 5 12.06 -50.53 -11.79
CA THR A 5 11.37 -49.27 -11.47
C THR A 5 10.94 -49.27 -10.00
N ALA A 6 11.84 -48.77 -9.17
CA ALA A 6 11.54 -48.17 -7.89
C ALA A 6 11.30 -46.66 -8.11
N GLY A 7 10.52 -46.03 -7.22
CA GLY A 7 10.59 -44.58 -7.03
C GLY A 7 9.24 -43.88 -6.97
N SER A 8 8.41 -44.22 -5.99
CA SER A 8 7.48 -43.25 -5.41
C SER A 8 8.29 -42.34 -4.50
N SER A 9 8.31 -41.04 -4.80
CA SER A 9 8.83 -40.02 -3.88
C SER A 9 7.80 -38.90 -3.78
N ASP A 10 6.96 -39.00 -2.75
CA ASP A 10 6.23 -37.89 -2.15
C ASP A 10 7.23 -36.81 -1.73
N THR A 11 7.36 -35.75 -2.51
CA THR A 11 7.94 -34.50 -2.03
C THR A 11 6.84 -33.70 -1.33
N ARG A 12 6.70 -33.96 -0.02
CA ARG A 12 6.08 -33.02 0.91
C ARG A 12 6.83 -31.70 0.81
N GLY A 13 6.24 -30.72 0.13
CA GLY A 13 6.66 -29.34 0.20
C GLY A 13 6.56 -28.86 1.65
N THR A 14 7.71 -28.67 2.28
CA THR A 14 7.84 -28.01 3.57
C THR A 14 7.53 -26.53 3.36
N GLY A 15 6.24 -26.17 3.46
CA GLY A 15 5.85 -24.77 3.61
C GLY A 15 6.62 -24.18 4.79
N THR A 16 7.35 -23.10 4.54
CA THR A 16 8.00 -22.32 5.58
C THR A 16 6.94 -21.90 6.62
N PRO A 17 7.28 -21.89 7.92
CA PRO A 17 6.35 -21.46 8.95
C PRO A 17 6.02 -19.99 8.73
N GLN A 18 4.84 -19.74 8.17
CA GLN A 18 4.30 -18.41 7.94
C GLN A 18 3.92 -17.85 9.30
N GLU A 19 4.75 -16.95 9.84
CA GLU A 19 4.58 -16.38 11.18
C GLU A 19 3.19 -15.75 11.31
N ARG A 20 2.37 -16.34 12.19
CA ARG A 20 1.12 -15.74 12.63
C ARG A 20 1.44 -14.59 13.55
N LEU A 21 1.00 -13.39 13.16
CA LEU A 21 1.20 -12.17 13.94
C LEU A 21 0.35 -12.23 15.21
N THR A 22 1.01 -12.07 16.37
CA THR A 22 0.38 -12.01 17.70
C THR A 22 0.72 -10.71 18.46
N ALA A 23 1.33 -9.73 17.78
CA ALA A 23 1.81 -8.48 18.37
C ALA A 23 1.59 -7.26 17.44
N ASP A 24 1.73 -6.06 18.00
CA ASP A 24 1.69 -4.79 17.26
C ASP A 24 2.68 -4.79 16.09
N VAL A 25 2.17 -4.55 14.88
CA VAL A 25 2.98 -4.54 13.67
C VAL A 25 3.36 -3.10 13.34
N THR A 26 4.64 -2.78 13.53
CA THR A 26 5.19 -1.54 13.00
C THR A 26 5.38 -1.68 11.50
N ALA A 27 4.39 -1.22 10.73
CA ALA A 27 4.51 -1.11 9.28
C ALA A 27 5.25 0.19 8.94
N LEU A 28 6.51 0.10 8.51
CA LEU A 28 7.21 1.26 7.96
C LEU A 28 6.59 1.62 6.61
N VAL A 29 5.75 2.65 6.58
CA VAL A 29 5.20 3.20 5.33
C VAL A 29 6.13 4.32 4.85
N CYS A 30 7.04 3.98 3.94
CA CYS A 30 7.87 4.99 3.28
C CYS A 30 7.04 5.72 2.21
N PHE A 31 6.87 7.03 2.37
CA PHE A 31 6.17 7.91 1.41
C PHE A 31 7.07 8.39 0.25
N ASP A 32 8.23 7.76 0.04
CA ASP A 32 9.22 8.17 -0.98
C ASP A 32 8.76 7.94 -2.43
N ALA A 33 7.72 7.12 -2.64
CA ALA A 33 7.30 6.68 -3.97
C ALA A 33 5.81 6.84 -4.23
N VAL A 34 5.14 7.77 -3.54
CA VAL A 34 3.77 8.12 -3.91
C VAL A 34 3.86 9.04 -5.12
N GLY A 35 3.81 8.42 -6.31
CA GLY A 35 4.12 9.06 -7.58
C GLY A 35 3.31 10.34 -7.87
N PRO A 36 3.70 11.10 -8.90
CA PRO A 36 3.16 12.43 -9.23
C PRO A 36 1.65 12.50 -9.47
N ASP A 37 0.97 11.35 -9.56
CA ASP A 37 -0.46 11.23 -9.82
C ASP A 37 -1.32 11.15 -8.54
N LEU A 38 -0.79 11.47 -7.37
CA LEU A 38 -1.64 11.63 -6.19
C LEU A 38 -2.65 12.76 -6.40
N PRO A 39 -3.85 12.67 -5.79
CA PRO A 39 -4.80 13.78 -5.84
C PRO A 39 -4.25 15.06 -5.17
N PHE A 40 -3.18 14.96 -4.36
CA PHE A 40 -2.46 16.11 -3.81
C PHE A 40 -1.95 17.09 -4.87
N THR A 41 -1.42 16.63 -6.01
CA THR A 41 -0.93 17.49 -7.09
C THR A 41 -2.05 18.29 -7.74
N ARG A 42 -3.20 17.65 -7.95
CA ARG A 42 -4.38 18.30 -8.53
C ARG A 42 -5.01 19.29 -7.56
N LEU A 43 -5.12 18.90 -6.29
CA LEU A 43 -5.67 19.74 -5.23
C LEU A 43 -4.77 20.95 -4.94
N ALA A 44 -3.45 20.74 -4.87
CA ALA A 44 -2.48 21.82 -4.69
C ALA A 44 -2.46 22.77 -5.89
N ALA A 45 -2.61 22.27 -7.12
CA ALA A 45 -2.73 23.11 -8.31
C ALA A 45 -4.02 23.97 -8.30
N GLU A 46 -5.15 23.41 -7.90
CA GLU A 46 -6.42 24.14 -7.76
C GLU A 46 -6.34 25.21 -6.65
N VAL A 47 -5.67 24.91 -5.54
CA VAL A 47 -5.48 25.87 -4.43
C VAL A 47 -4.41 26.93 -4.74
N SER A 48 -3.34 26.58 -5.48
CA SER A 48 -2.23 27.49 -5.80
C SER A 48 -2.52 28.41 -6.98
N GLY A 49 -3.49 28.06 -7.84
CA GLY A 49 -3.95 28.90 -8.94
C GLY A 49 -4.74 30.15 -8.49
N VAL A 50 -5.18 30.20 -7.23
CA VAL A 50 -5.90 31.35 -6.68
C VAL A 50 -4.89 32.29 -6.03
N ALA A 51 -4.40 33.26 -6.80
CA ALA A 51 -3.65 34.40 -6.27
C ALA A 51 -4.59 35.21 -5.35
N LEU A 52 -4.53 34.96 -4.04
CA LEU A 52 -5.27 35.73 -3.04
C LEU A 52 -4.58 37.10 -2.89
N THR A 53 -5.00 38.07 -3.70
CA THR A 53 -4.74 39.49 -3.40
C THR A 53 -5.55 39.89 -2.17
N GLU A 54 -4.94 40.61 -1.22
CA GLU A 54 -5.61 40.98 0.03
C GLU A 54 -6.87 41.81 -0.24
N PRO A 55 -8.06 41.20 -0.09
CA PRO A 55 -8.78 41.25 1.19
C PRO A 55 -9.36 39.89 1.63
N PHE A 56 -8.79 38.76 1.18
CA PHE A 56 -9.33 37.42 1.46
C PHE A 56 -8.93 36.82 2.83
N ALA A 57 -8.74 37.66 3.86
CA ALA A 57 -8.52 37.19 5.23
C ALA A 57 -9.70 36.34 5.79
N ALA A 58 -10.84 36.31 5.09
CA ALA A 58 -12.01 35.50 5.41
C ALA A 58 -12.20 34.27 4.49
N CYS A 59 -11.30 33.98 3.55
CA CYS A 59 -11.43 32.81 2.68
C CYS A 59 -11.00 31.53 3.42
N SER A 60 -11.97 30.68 3.76
CA SER A 60 -11.73 29.31 4.18
C SER A 60 -11.05 28.53 3.04
N VAL A 61 -9.88 27.97 3.32
CA VAL A 61 -9.19 27.08 2.39
C VAL A 61 -9.87 25.72 2.48
N LEU A 62 -10.37 25.23 1.35
CA LEU A 62 -10.93 23.89 1.27
C LEU A 62 -10.00 22.99 0.47
N PRO A 63 -9.65 21.81 1.00
CA PRO A 63 -9.94 21.32 2.35
C PRO A 63 -9.09 22.01 3.44
N ALA A 64 -9.59 22.02 4.68
CA ALA A 64 -8.87 22.56 5.84
C ALA A 64 -7.68 21.67 6.25
N ALA A 65 -7.81 20.37 6.03
CA ALA A 65 -6.76 19.37 6.18
C ALA A 65 -7.02 18.14 5.30
N ALA A 66 -5.98 17.35 5.09
CA ALA A 66 -6.09 16.02 4.48
C ALA A 66 -5.32 15.01 5.33
N SER A 67 -5.91 13.82 5.52
CA SER A 67 -5.30 12.72 6.24
C SER A 67 -5.15 11.50 5.31
N VAL A 68 -3.97 10.88 5.35
CA VAL A 68 -3.74 9.55 4.78
C VAL A 68 -3.98 8.52 5.87
N TRP A 69 -4.89 7.60 5.60
CA TRP A 69 -5.23 6.49 6.48
C TRP A 69 -4.69 5.19 5.93
N GLY A 70 -4.46 4.22 6.82
CA GLY A 70 -4.05 2.88 6.47
C GLY A 70 -4.66 1.83 7.37
N VAL A 71 -4.85 0.63 6.83
CA VAL A 71 -5.28 -0.55 7.61
C VAL A 71 -4.56 -1.80 7.13
N LEU A 72 -4.20 -2.67 8.07
CA LEU A 72 -3.63 -3.99 7.78
C LEU A 72 -4.72 -4.93 7.29
N VAL A 73 -4.46 -5.58 6.16
CA VAL A 73 -5.43 -6.42 5.48
C VAL A 73 -4.82 -7.78 5.15
N GLU A 74 -5.60 -8.82 5.39
CA GLU A 74 -5.40 -10.16 4.85
C GLU A 74 -6.26 -10.31 3.59
N SER A 75 -5.63 -10.66 2.47
CA SER A 75 -6.28 -10.85 1.19
C SER A 75 -5.34 -11.55 0.19
N ALA A 76 -5.57 -12.85 -0.03
CA ALA A 76 -4.92 -13.58 -1.11
C ALA A 76 -5.18 -12.94 -2.49
N SER A 77 -6.40 -12.48 -2.77
CA SER A 77 -6.77 -11.92 -4.08
C SER A 77 -5.97 -10.66 -4.44
N LEU A 78 -5.83 -9.71 -3.51
CA LEU A 78 -4.97 -8.54 -3.69
C LEU A 78 -3.49 -8.91 -3.88
N MET A 79 -3.02 -10.00 -3.25
CA MET A 79 -1.65 -10.49 -3.44
C MET A 79 -1.43 -11.12 -4.81
N GLU A 80 -2.42 -11.83 -5.36
CA GLU A 80 -2.37 -12.38 -6.72
C GLU A 80 -2.23 -11.27 -7.78
N LEU A 81 -2.94 -10.14 -7.63
CA LEU A 81 -2.82 -8.99 -8.56
C LEU A 81 -1.41 -8.43 -8.65
N ASN A 82 -0.64 -8.64 -7.59
CA ASN A 82 0.72 -8.17 -7.49
C ASN A 82 1.72 -9.16 -8.09
N LYS A 83 1.35 -10.43 -8.31
CA LYS A 83 2.24 -11.42 -8.92
C LYS A 83 2.44 -11.14 -10.40
N VAL A 84 3.68 -11.26 -10.86
CA VAL A 84 3.97 -11.36 -12.29
C VAL A 84 3.63 -12.78 -12.71
N ASP A 85 2.93 -12.92 -13.83
CA ASP A 85 2.77 -14.23 -14.48
C ASP A 85 4.12 -14.61 -15.09
N LEU A 86 4.72 -15.66 -14.54
CA LEU A 86 6.03 -16.15 -14.93
C LEU A 86 5.93 -17.45 -15.73
N GLU A 87 4.71 -17.93 -16.02
CA GLU A 87 4.51 -19.20 -16.69
C GLU A 87 5.03 -19.17 -18.14
N ALA A 88 4.79 -18.07 -18.85
CA ALA A 88 5.37 -17.84 -20.16
C ALA A 88 6.92 -17.82 -20.12
N MET A 89 7.51 -17.17 -19.11
CA MET A 89 8.97 -17.12 -18.95
C MET A 89 9.56 -18.48 -18.59
N HIS A 90 8.85 -19.27 -17.79
CA HIS A 90 9.26 -20.63 -17.45
C HIS A 90 9.25 -21.53 -18.68
N GLN A 91 8.22 -21.43 -19.51
CA GLN A 91 8.12 -22.19 -20.77
C GLN A 91 9.23 -21.81 -21.76
N ASP A 92 9.60 -20.53 -21.83
CA ASP A 92 10.61 -20.04 -22.76
C ASP A 92 12.05 -20.35 -22.32
N ALA A 93 12.36 -20.21 -21.02
CA ALA A 93 13.73 -20.29 -20.50
C ALA A 93 14.04 -21.58 -19.70
N GLY A 94 13.02 -22.35 -19.31
CA GLY A 94 13.16 -23.54 -18.46
C GLY A 94 13.62 -23.24 -17.03
N LEU A 95 13.57 -21.98 -16.60
CA LEU A 95 14.01 -21.52 -15.28
C LEU A 95 12.81 -21.22 -14.37
N ASP A 96 12.94 -21.56 -13.09
CA ASP A 96 11.94 -21.21 -12.07
C ASP A 96 12.22 -19.79 -11.54
N TYR A 97 11.33 -18.86 -11.86
CA TYR A 97 11.39 -17.47 -11.42
C TYR A 97 10.50 -17.17 -10.21
N ALA A 98 9.83 -18.18 -9.63
CA ALA A 98 8.96 -17.98 -8.47
C ALA A 98 9.64 -17.24 -7.31
N PRO A 99 10.92 -17.51 -6.95
CA PRO A 99 11.60 -16.77 -5.89
C PRO A 99 11.80 -15.28 -6.22
N VAL A 100 11.96 -14.93 -7.50
CA VAL A 100 12.11 -13.53 -7.93
C VAL A 100 10.84 -12.74 -7.66
N ASN A 101 9.67 -13.38 -7.80
CA ASN A 101 8.38 -12.74 -7.54
C ASN A 101 8.25 -12.26 -6.08
N GLU A 102 8.90 -12.94 -5.13
CA GLU A 102 8.96 -12.55 -3.71
C GLU A 102 9.93 -11.39 -3.46
N MET A 103 10.97 -11.26 -4.28
CA MET A 103 11.98 -10.21 -4.18
C MET A 103 11.62 -8.91 -4.91
N LEU A 104 10.65 -8.96 -5.82
CA LEU A 104 10.23 -7.77 -6.56
C LEU A 104 9.63 -6.73 -5.62
N TRP A 105 10.24 -5.55 -5.60
CA TRP A 105 9.67 -4.41 -4.89
C TRP A 105 8.42 -3.95 -5.62
N ARG A 106 7.27 -3.98 -4.94
CA ARG A 106 5.98 -3.67 -5.56
C ARG A 106 5.52 -2.30 -5.10
N HIS A 107 5.41 -1.38 -6.04
CA HIS A 107 4.87 -0.05 -5.76
C HIS A 107 3.39 -0.12 -5.37
N CYS A 108 2.93 0.90 -4.64
CA CYS A 108 1.53 1.10 -4.32
C CYS A 108 0.68 1.09 -5.61
N ARG A 109 -0.42 0.33 -5.61
CA ARG A 109 -1.36 0.27 -6.74
C ARG A 109 -2.66 0.98 -6.39
N LYS A 110 -3.20 1.75 -7.34
CA LYS A 110 -4.54 2.34 -7.24
C LYS A 110 -5.56 1.29 -7.66
N LEU A 111 -6.42 0.87 -6.74
CA LEU A 111 -7.38 -0.21 -6.93
C LEU A 111 -8.72 0.10 -6.26
N GLN A 112 -9.80 -0.44 -6.80
CA GLN A 112 -11.10 -0.54 -6.13
C GLN A 112 -11.08 -1.79 -5.25
N VAL A 113 -10.68 -1.61 -3.98
CA VAL A 113 -10.40 -2.71 -3.04
C VAL A 113 -11.66 -3.50 -2.67
N ASP A 114 -12.82 -2.86 -2.72
CA ASP A 114 -14.15 -3.43 -2.46
C ASP A 114 -14.51 -4.60 -3.39
N LYS A 115 -13.87 -4.69 -4.56
CA LYS A 115 -14.07 -5.77 -5.53
C LYS A 115 -13.34 -7.07 -5.17
N TYR A 116 -12.49 -7.06 -4.16
CA TYR A 116 -11.64 -8.19 -3.80
C TYR A 116 -11.98 -8.67 -2.39
N PRO A 117 -12.14 -9.99 -2.17
CA PRO A 117 -12.32 -10.52 -0.82
C PRO A 117 -11.14 -10.18 0.06
N HIS A 118 -11.41 -9.50 1.18
CA HIS A 118 -10.39 -9.07 2.11
C HIS A 118 -10.91 -9.03 3.55
N ARG A 119 -9.99 -9.09 4.51
CA ARG A 119 -10.30 -9.04 5.94
C ARG A 119 -9.37 -8.07 6.64
N CYS A 120 -9.94 -7.04 7.27
CA CYS A 120 -9.18 -6.13 8.11
C CYS A 120 -8.72 -6.84 9.39
N LEU A 121 -7.43 -6.69 9.70
CA LEU A 121 -6.80 -7.25 10.90
C LEU A 121 -6.84 -6.30 12.10
N GLY A 122 -7.19 -5.04 11.86
CA GLY A 122 -7.29 -4.01 12.89
C GLY A 122 -8.13 -2.83 12.45
N PRO A 123 -8.28 -1.82 13.34
CA PRO A 123 -8.88 -0.55 12.97
C PRO A 123 -7.94 0.24 12.03
N PRO A 124 -8.50 1.17 11.23
CA PRO A 124 -7.72 2.17 10.51
C PRO A 124 -6.84 3.00 11.45
N GLY A 125 -5.63 3.33 11.00
CA GLY A 125 -4.73 4.27 11.67
C GLY A 125 -4.36 5.43 10.76
N GLU A 126 -4.26 6.64 11.32
CA GLU A 126 -3.78 7.82 10.61
C GLU A 126 -2.26 7.70 10.39
N LEU A 127 -1.85 7.73 9.12
CA LEU A 127 -0.45 7.61 8.73
C LEU A 127 0.21 9.00 8.62
N LEU A 128 -0.51 9.92 8.01
CA LEU A 128 -0.06 11.29 7.75
C LEU A 128 -1.27 12.23 7.83
N ARG A 129 -1.07 13.41 8.41
CA ARG A 129 -2.03 14.52 8.35
C ARG A 129 -1.31 15.77 7.88
N LEU A 130 -1.96 16.51 6.98
CA LEU A 130 -1.46 17.76 6.43
C LEU A 130 -2.55 18.82 6.59
N CYS A 131 -2.22 19.95 7.21
CA CYS A 131 -3.10 21.11 7.24
C CYS A 131 -3.09 21.86 5.89
N ALA A 132 -4.06 22.76 5.67
CA ALA A 132 -4.15 23.58 4.46
C ALA A 132 -2.85 24.32 4.10
N ALA A 133 -2.08 24.79 5.09
CA ALA A 133 -0.81 25.46 4.85
C ALA A 133 0.26 24.50 4.31
N GLU A 134 0.35 23.29 4.88
CA GLU A 134 1.28 22.25 4.43
C GLU A 134 0.90 21.73 3.04
N LEU A 135 -0.40 21.54 2.78
CA LEU A 135 -0.91 21.15 1.46
C LEU A 135 -0.48 22.13 0.37
N ARG A 136 -0.51 23.43 0.66
CA ARG A 136 -0.02 24.48 -0.25
C ARG A 136 1.49 24.45 -0.42
N ALA A 137 2.23 24.35 0.69
CA ALA A 137 3.70 24.35 0.67
C ALA A 137 4.27 23.15 -0.10
N CYS A 138 3.55 22.03 -0.08
CA CYS A 138 3.89 20.81 -0.80
C CYS A 138 3.85 20.98 -2.33
N GLY A 139 3.10 21.96 -2.87
CA GLY A 139 3.04 22.20 -4.33
C GLY A 139 2.62 20.97 -5.14
N GLY A 140 1.96 20.00 -4.49
CA GLY A 140 1.62 18.71 -5.08
C GLY A 140 2.61 17.56 -4.82
N HIS A 141 3.80 17.86 -4.32
CA HIS A 141 4.76 16.86 -3.87
C HIS A 141 4.58 16.60 -2.39
N PRO A 142 4.34 15.36 -1.95
CA PRO A 142 4.28 15.08 -0.52
C PRO A 142 5.57 15.54 0.16
N PRO A 143 5.50 16.05 1.39
CA PRO A 143 6.73 16.42 2.09
C PRO A 143 7.58 15.16 2.22
N ALA A 144 8.85 15.25 1.84
CA ALA A 144 9.81 14.16 2.03
C ALA A 144 10.04 13.97 3.53
N ALA A 145 9.14 13.21 4.15
CA ALA A 145 9.14 12.93 5.57
C ALA A 145 9.19 11.41 5.74
N ASN A 146 10.30 10.93 6.29
CA ASN A 146 10.38 9.55 6.77
C ASN A 146 9.54 9.43 8.05
N LEU A 147 8.25 9.14 7.87
CA LEU A 147 7.32 8.93 8.97
C LEU A 147 7.18 7.44 9.26
N ALA A 148 7.73 7.01 10.39
CA ALA A 148 7.45 5.70 10.93
C ALA A 148 6.12 5.75 11.71
N ARG A 149 5.14 4.95 11.29
CA ARG A 149 3.85 4.78 11.96
C ARG A 149 3.62 3.31 12.25
N SER A 150 2.89 3.01 13.32
CA SER A 150 2.51 1.63 13.66
C SER A 150 1.02 1.45 13.42
N LEU A 151 0.65 0.31 12.86
CA LEU A 151 -0.75 -0.09 12.69
C LEU A 151 -1.01 -1.30 13.60
N ALA A 152 -2.01 -1.18 14.46
CA ALA A 152 -2.32 -2.26 15.40
C ALA A 152 -3.02 -3.42 14.68
N ALA A 153 -2.52 -4.64 14.87
CA ALA A 153 -3.21 -5.87 14.50
C ALA A 153 -3.99 -6.38 15.73
N THR A 154 -5.30 -6.15 15.73
CA THR A 154 -6.18 -6.56 16.85
C THR A 154 -6.78 -7.96 16.65
N ARG A 155 -6.50 -8.59 15.51
CA ARG A 155 -7.02 -9.90 15.12
C ARG A 155 -5.88 -10.74 14.57
N ASP A 156 -5.92 -12.03 14.87
CA ASP A 156 -5.00 -13.00 14.30
C ASP A 156 -5.20 -13.14 12.79
N GLY A 157 -4.09 -13.22 12.06
CA GLY A 157 -4.09 -13.41 10.62
C GLY A 157 -2.73 -13.15 10.02
N ARG A 158 -2.69 -13.15 8.68
CA ARG A 158 -1.50 -12.75 7.92
C ARG A 158 -1.69 -11.34 7.39
N ALA A 159 -0.77 -10.44 7.72
CA ALA A 159 -0.73 -9.11 7.12
C ALA A 159 -0.19 -9.22 5.68
N ASP A 160 -1.10 -9.35 4.72
CA ASP A 160 -0.75 -9.48 3.31
C ASP A 160 -0.35 -8.14 2.70
N CYS A 161 -1.12 -7.09 3.01
CA CYS A 161 -0.86 -5.75 2.53
C CYS A 161 -1.41 -4.66 3.47
N VAL A 162 -1.00 -3.42 3.20
CA VAL A 162 -1.60 -2.22 3.79
C VAL A 162 -2.50 -1.60 2.73
N VAL A 163 -3.78 -1.41 3.05
CA VAL A 163 -4.70 -0.63 2.22
C VAL A 163 -4.67 0.81 2.72
N THR A 164 -4.45 1.77 1.83
CA THR A 164 -4.39 3.19 2.16
C THR A 164 -5.43 3.99 1.37
N TRP A 165 -5.94 5.05 2.00
CA TRP A 165 -6.86 6.02 1.37
C TRP A 165 -6.62 7.41 1.96
N MET A 166 -7.31 8.39 1.38
CA MET A 166 -7.28 9.77 1.84
C MET A 166 -8.65 10.25 2.26
N GLU A 167 -8.68 11.03 3.32
CA GLU A 167 -9.86 11.76 3.79
C GLU A 167 -9.54 13.26 3.83
N TYR A 168 -10.57 14.07 3.58
CA TYR A 168 -10.46 15.52 3.51
C TYR A 168 -11.40 16.16 4.53
N GLU A 169 -10.89 17.14 5.27
CA GLU A 169 -11.66 17.93 6.21
C GLU A 169 -12.28 19.13 5.47
N VAL A 170 -13.60 19.11 5.29
CA VAL A 170 -14.35 20.07 4.45
C VAL A 170 -14.94 21.22 5.25
N ALA A 171 -14.94 21.16 6.58
CA ALA A 171 -15.36 22.24 7.45
C ALA A 171 -14.40 22.33 8.66
N PRO A 172 -14.04 23.54 9.12
CA PRO A 172 -13.36 23.73 10.39
C PRO A 172 -14.27 23.47 11.60
#